data_AF-A0A9P3WFN0-F1
#
_entry.id   AF-A0A9P3WFN0-F1
#
_cell.length_a   1.000
_cell.length_b   1.000
_cell.length_c   1.000
_cell.angle_alpha   90.00
_cell.angle_beta   90.00
_cell.angle_gamma   90.00
#
_symmetry.space_group_name_H-M   'P 1'
#
loop_
_entity.id
_entity.type
_entity.pdbx_description
1 polymer ?
#
loop_
_entity_poly.entity_id
_entity_poly.type
_entity_poly.pdbx_seq_one_letter_code
_entity_poly.pdbx_strand_id
1 'polypeptide(L)'
;MNHPLRDVELMRKADINLDQTLFPLLVAIERFGPLGVVDLANRAGLVQKTSNPEDRRVSAVSVSEAGKAMTLKIDVGRQQMMNATFENWTAQEVQDLFRLVEKYARPLSRSE
;
A
#
# COMPACT_ATOMS: atom_id res chain seq x y z
N MET A 1 -2.75 -22.55 0.41
CA MET A 1 -2.28 -21.21 0.05
C MET A 1 -2.40 -21.07 -1.46
N ASN A 2 -3.00 -19.98 -1.93
CA ASN A 2 -3.08 -19.68 -3.36
C ASN A 2 -1.67 -19.52 -3.92
N HIS A 3 -1.38 -20.17 -5.04
CA HIS A 3 -0.07 -20.17 -5.67
C HIS A 3 -0.19 -19.34 -6.94
N PRO A 4 0.63 -18.29 -7.16
CA PRO A 4 0.42 -17.34 -8.25
C PRO A 4 0.25 -17.99 -9.63
N LEU A 5 1.03 -19.02 -9.92
CA LEU A 5 0.94 -19.80 -11.17
C LEU A 5 -0.36 -20.64 -11.29
N ARG A 6 -0.92 -21.11 -10.18
CA ARG A 6 -2.21 -21.85 -10.18
C ARG A 6 -3.39 -20.91 -10.34
N ASP A 7 -3.30 -19.70 -9.78
CA ASP A 7 -4.33 -18.68 -9.88
C ASP A 7 -4.52 -18.25 -11.34
N VAL A 8 -3.42 -18.01 -12.08
CA VAL A 8 -3.48 -17.67 -13.52
C VAL A 8 -4.15 -18.75 -14.34
N GLU A 9 -3.78 -20.02 -14.12
CA GLU A 9 -4.39 -21.13 -14.86
C GLU A 9 -5.88 -21.30 -14.51
N LEU A 10 -6.25 -21.07 -13.26
CA LEU A 10 -7.64 -21.14 -12.82
C LEU A 10 -8.47 -19.99 -13.41
N MET A 11 -7.92 -18.77 -13.45
CA MET A 11 -8.53 -17.62 -14.11
C MET A 11 -8.76 -17.88 -15.60
N ARG A 12 -7.74 -18.42 -16.29
CA ARG A 12 -7.84 -18.79 -17.71
C ARG A 12 -8.90 -19.85 -17.96
N LYS A 13 -8.97 -20.89 -17.12
CA LYS A 13 -9.98 -21.96 -17.24
C LYS A 13 -11.39 -21.47 -16.95
N ALA A 14 -11.54 -20.49 -16.07
CA ALA A 14 -12.82 -19.92 -15.68
C ALA A 14 -13.24 -18.72 -16.56
N ASP A 15 -12.47 -18.38 -17.59
CA ASP A 15 -12.68 -17.22 -18.46
C ASP A 15 -12.83 -15.90 -17.67
N ILE A 16 -12.02 -15.76 -16.61
CA ILE A 16 -12.04 -14.60 -15.72
C ILE A 16 -11.03 -13.56 -16.22
N ASN A 17 -11.54 -12.41 -16.65
CA ASN A 17 -10.72 -11.23 -16.93
C ASN A 17 -10.58 -10.36 -15.67
N LEU A 18 -9.70 -10.78 -14.76
CA LEU A 18 -9.36 -10.04 -13.53
C LEU A 18 -7.85 -9.89 -13.44
N ASP A 19 -7.36 -8.84 -12.77
CA ASP A 19 -5.94 -8.72 -12.45
C ASP A 19 -5.50 -9.86 -11.52
N GLN A 20 -4.39 -10.52 -11.82
CA GLN A 20 -3.86 -11.65 -11.03
C GLN A 20 -3.66 -11.29 -9.55
N THR A 21 -3.33 -10.03 -9.23
CA THR A 21 -3.14 -9.55 -7.86
C THR A 21 -4.46 -9.41 -7.10
N LEU A 22 -5.56 -9.15 -7.80
CA LEU A 22 -6.90 -9.01 -7.21
C LEU A 22 -7.58 -10.36 -7.01
N PHE A 23 -7.20 -11.37 -7.80
CA PHE A 23 -7.82 -12.69 -7.74
C PHE A 23 -7.74 -13.35 -6.34
N PRO A 24 -6.59 -13.40 -5.65
CA PRO A 24 -6.51 -13.93 -4.29
C PRO A 24 -7.36 -13.17 -3.27
N LEU A 25 -7.52 -11.85 -3.47
CA LEU A 25 -8.35 -11.02 -2.59
C LEU A 25 -9.82 -11.36 -2.74
N LEU A 26 -10.30 -11.48 -3.99
CA LEU A 26 -11.68 -11.86 -4.29
C LEU A 26 -12.02 -13.23 -3.70
N VAL A 27 -11.14 -14.22 -3.92
CA VAL A 27 -11.30 -15.57 -3.35
C VAL A 27 -11.31 -15.54 -1.82
N ALA A 28 -10.49 -14.69 -1.19
CA ALA A 28 -10.47 -14.57 0.26
C ALA A 28 -11.75 -13.94 0.82
N ILE A 29 -12.28 -12.88 0.19
CA ILE A 29 -13.53 -12.25 0.61
C ILE A 29 -14.69 -13.25 0.51
N GLU A 30 -14.78 -13.98 -0.60
CA GLU A 30 -15.83 -14.98 -0.77
C GLU A 30 -15.74 -16.12 0.24
N ARG A 31 -14.52 -16.61 0.52
CA ARG A 31 -14.31 -17.75 1.42
C ARG A 31 -14.49 -17.40 2.90
N PHE A 32 -14.15 -16.18 3.31
CA PHE A 32 -14.09 -15.79 4.72
C PHE A 32 -15.14 -14.74 5.11
N GLY A 33 -15.97 -14.28 4.17
CA GLY A 33 -16.99 -13.25 4.37
C GLY A 33 -16.40 -11.83 4.37
N PRO A 34 -17.16 -10.83 4.86
CA PRO A 34 -16.66 -9.46 4.98
C PRO A 34 -15.37 -9.42 5.81
N LEU A 35 -14.26 -9.04 5.17
CA LEU A 35 -12.95 -8.91 5.81
C LEU A 35 -12.63 -7.44 6.06
N GLY A 36 -12.09 -7.14 7.24
CA GLY A 36 -11.49 -5.83 7.50
C GLY A 36 -10.27 -5.59 6.61
N VAL A 37 -10.01 -4.33 6.24
CA VAL A 37 -8.90 -3.94 5.35
C VAL A 37 -7.55 -4.47 5.86
N VAL A 38 -7.34 -4.45 7.18
CA VAL A 38 -6.12 -4.99 7.81
C VAL A 38 -6.00 -6.50 7.60
N ASP A 39 -7.07 -7.26 7.80
CA ASP A 39 -7.05 -8.72 7.62
C ASP A 39 -6.86 -9.08 6.14
N LEU A 40 -7.45 -8.29 5.24
CA LEU A 40 -7.24 -8.42 3.80
C LEU A 40 -5.77 -8.15 3.41
N ALA A 41 -5.19 -7.05 3.90
CA ALA A 41 -3.79 -6.70 3.66
C ALA A 41 -2.82 -7.73 4.27
N ASN A 42 -3.16 -8.32 5.42
CA ASN A 42 -2.37 -9.38 6.05
C ASN A 42 -2.39 -10.66 5.22
N ARG A 43 -3.56 -11.01 4.68
CA ARG A 43 -3.72 -12.14 3.74
C ARG A 43 -3.01 -11.91 2.41
N ALA A 44 -2.92 -10.66 1.96
CA ALA A 44 -2.13 -10.25 0.80
C ALA A 44 -0.61 -10.23 1.07
N GLY A 45 -0.18 -10.46 2.32
CA GLY A 45 1.22 -10.40 2.71
C GLY A 45 1.81 -8.99 2.69
N LEU A 46 0.98 -7.94 2.72
CA LEU A 46 1.43 -6.54 2.73
C LEU A 46 1.69 -6.04 4.16
N VAL A 47 0.87 -6.49 5.11
CA VAL A 47 1.05 -6.20 6.54
C VAL A 47 1.23 -7.51 7.30
N GLN A 48 1.77 -7.40 8.51
CA GLN A 48 1.83 -8.47 9.47
C GLN A 48 1.02 -8.08 10.71
N LYS A 49 0.05 -8.92 11.04
CA LYS A 49 -0.76 -8.80 12.26
C LYS A 49 -0.13 -9.67 13.35
N THR A 50 0.26 -9.05 14.46
CA THR A 50 0.76 -9.75 15.64
C THR A 50 -0.25 -9.65 16.78
N SER A 51 -0.56 -10.79 17.42
CA SER A 51 -1.41 -10.81 18.60
C SER A 51 -0.64 -10.24 19.79
N ASN A 52 -1.25 -9.30 20.52
CA ASN A 52 -0.69 -8.90 21.81
C ASN A 52 -0.90 -10.04 22.83
N PRO A 53 0.18 -10.55 23.47
CA PRO A 53 0.06 -11.62 24.47
C PRO A 53 -0.73 -11.21 25.72
N GLU A 54 -0.82 -9.92 26.03
CA GLU A 54 -1.51 -9.39 27.22
C GLU A 54 -3.00 -9.04 26.95
N ASP A 55 -3.35 -8.60 25.75
CA ASP A 55 -4.75 -8.37 25.34
C ASP A 55 -4.99 -8.86 23.91
N ARG A 56 -5.66 -10.00 23.78
CA ARG A 56 -5.99 -10.61 22.48
C ARG A 56 -6.99 -9.80 21.65
N ARG A 57 -7.63 -8.78 22.22
CA ARG A 57 -8.49 -7.84 21.48
C ARG A 57 -7.67 -6.79 20.73
N VAL A 58 -6.42 -6.59 21.13
CA VAL A 58 -5.50 -5.65 20.49
C VAL A 58 -4.57 -6.43 19.56
N SER A 59 -4.66 -6.14 18.27
CA SER A 59 -3.69 -6.63 17.30
C SER A 59 -2.81 -5.48 16.87
N ALA A 60 -1.49 -5.65 16.99
CA ALA A 60 -0.54 -4.73 16.40
C ALA A 60 -0.43 -5.06 14.90
N VAL A 61 -0.40 -4.01 14.07
CA VAL A 61 -0.30 -4.13 12.62
C VAL A 61 0.96 -3.39 12.20
N SER A 62 1.86 -4.09 11.54
CA SER A 62 3.05 -3.50 10.94
C SER A 62 3.10 -3.79 9.44
N VAL A 63 3.74 -2.91 8.67
CA VAL A 63 4.02 -3.22 7.25
C VAL A 63 5.04 -4.36 7.22
N SER A 64 4.73 -5.41 6.46
CA SER A 64 5.62 -6.56 6.27
C SER A 64 6.87 -6.15 5.46
N GLU A 65 7.89 -7.00 5.40
CA GLU A 65 9.06 -6.75 4.54
C GLU A 65 8.69 -6.62 3.06
N ALA A 66 7.75 -7.44 2.57
CA ALA A 66 7.23 -7.32 1.20
C ALA A 66 6.47 -5.99 0.99
N GLY A 67 5.68 -5.58 1.99
CA GLY A 67 5.01 -4.28 1.99
C GLY A 67 5.98 -3.12 1.96
N LYS A 68 7.03 -3.14 2.78
CA LYS A 68 8.08 -2.10 2.82
C LYS A 68 8.83 -2.01 1.49
N ALA A 69 9.19 -3.16 0.90
CA ALA A 69 9.81 -3.18 -0.42
C ALA A 69 8.91 -2.54 -1.49
N MET A 70 7.59 -2.70 -1.35
CA MET A 70 6.62 -2.07 -2.25
C MET A 70 6.46 -0.58 -2.02
N THR A 71 6.42 -0.12 -0.76
CA THR A 71 6.37 1.31 -0.45
C THR A 71 7.61 2.03 -0.96
N LEU A 72 8.80 1.42 -0.86
CA LEU A 72 10.02 1.98 -1.45
C LEU A 72 9.91 2.17 -2.97
N LYS A 73 9.33 1.19 -3.70
CA LYS A 73 9.10 1.32 -5.14
C LYS A 73 8.09 2.44 -5.45
N ILE A 74 7.04 2.57 -4.65
CA ILE A 74 6.05 3.64 -4.76
C ILE A 74 6.72 5.00 -4.55
N ASP A 75 7.58 5.12 -3.53
CA ASP A 75 8.29 6.36 -3.23
C ASP A 75 9.23 6.76 -4.36
N VAL A 76 9.97 5.81 -4.93
CA VAL A 76 10.80 6.05 -6.12
C VAL A 76 9.94 6.50 -7.31
N GLY A 77 8.80 5.84 -7.56
CA GLY A 77 7.89 6.23 -8.63
C GLY A 77 7.31 7.63 -8.44
N ARG A 78 6.93 7.97 -7.20
CA ARG A 78 6.47 9.32 -6.83
C ARG A 78 7.55 10.36 -7.07
N GLN A 79 8.80 10.09 -6.70
CA GLN A 79 9.91 11.01 -6.93
C GLN A 79 10.13 11.23 -8.43
N GLN A 80 10.06 10.17 -9.25
CA GLN A 80 10.18 10.29 -10.70
C GLN A 80 9.06 11.15 -11.30
N MET A 81 7.81 10.91 -10.89
CA MET A 81 6.66 11.73 -11.31
C MET A 81 6.81 13.20 -10.88
N MET A 82 7.28 13.42 -9.65
CA MET A 82 7.51 14.76 -9.11
C MET A 82 8.61 15.48 -9.87
N ASN A 83 9.74 14.81 -10.14
CA ASN A 83 10.83 15.36 -10.93
C ASN A 83 10.39 15.72 -12.36
N ALA A 84 9.57 14.87 -12.99
CA ALA A 84 9.00 15.16 -14.30
C ALA A 84 8.08 16.39 -14.27
N THR A 85 7.31 16.57 -13.19
CA THR A 85 6.45 17.76 -13.00
C THR A 85 7.27 19.05 -12.94
N PHE A 86 8.49 18.98 -12.42
CA PHE A 86 9.39 20.12 -12.24
C PHE A 86 10.52 20.19 -13.28
N GLU A 87 10.41 19.48 -14.41
CA GLU A 87 11.49 19.40 -15.41
C GLU A 87 11.97 20.77 -15.90
N ASN A 88 11.06 21.74 -16.03
CA ASN A 88 11.36 23.10 -16.49
C ASN A 88 11.59 24.10 -15.34
N TRP A 89 11.64 23.63 -14.10
CA TRP A 89 11.86 24.47 -12.94
C TRP A 89 13.33 24.44 -12.54
N THR A 90 13.84 25.58 -12.10
CA THR A 90 15.16 25.66 -11.48
C THR A 90 15.14 25.00 -10.10
N ALA A 91 16.30 24.53 -9.64
CA ALA A 91 16.44 23.98 -8.29
C ALA A 91 15.98 24.98 -7.19
N GLN A 92 16.17 26.28 -7.43
CA GLN A 92 15.75 27.34 -6.51
C GLN A 92 14.23 27.45 -6.43
N GLU A 93 13.50 27.41 -7.55
CA GLU A 93 12.04 27.47 -7.56
C GLU A 93 11.41 26.26 -6.86
N VAL A 94 11.98 25.07 -7.06
CA VAL A 94 11.55 23.86 -6.34
C VAL A 94 11.79 24.00 -4.84
N GLN A 95 12.97 24.48 -4.44
CA GLN A 95 13.30 24.69 -3.03
C GLN A 95 12.38 25.74 -2.38
N ASP A 96 12.08 26.82 -3.10
CA ASP A 96 11.16 27.85 -2.63
C ASP A 96 9.73 27.34 -2.46
N LEU A 97 9.24 26.50 -3.38
CA LEU A 97 7.95 25.85 -3.24
C LEU A 97 7.88 24.99 -1.97
N PHE A 98 8.87 24.12 -1.74
CA PHE A 98 8.92 23.30 -0.53
C PHE A 98 8.95 24.16 0.74
N ARG A 99 9.77 25.22 0.75
CA ARG A 99 9.85 26.17 1.86
C ARG A 99 8.50 26.85 2.14
N LEU A 100 7.78 27.25 1.09
CA LEU A 100 6.48 27.92 1.22
C LEU A 100 5.37 26.96 1.67
N VAL A 101 5.33 25.74 1.14
CA VAL A 101 4.38 24.70 1.56
C VAL A 101 4.63 24.31 3.02
N GLU A 102 5.88 24.13 3.43
CA GLU A 102 6.22 23.84 4.83
C GLU A 102 5.81 24.99 5.75
N LYS A 103 6.09 26.25 5.35
CA LYS A 103 5.65 27.45 6.09
C LYS A 103 4.13 27.50 6.24
N TYR A 104 3.39 27.11 5.20
CA TYR A 104 1.92 27.05 5.21
C TYR A 104 1.38 25.91 6.08
N ALA A 105 2.00 24.72 6.05
CA ALA A 105 1.54 23.54 6.79
C ALA A 105 1.87 23.61 8.29
N ARG A 106 3.00 24.25 8.67
CA ARG A 106 3.49 24.29 10.06
C ARG A 106 2.49 24.84 11.09
N PRO A 107 1.68 25.87 10.81
CA PRO A 107 0.61 26.30 11.70
C PRO A 107 -0.54 25.28 11.83
N LEU A 108 -0.85 24.55 10.76
CA LEU A 108 -1.95 23.57 10.73
C LEU A 108 -1.63 22.30 11.53
N SER A 109 -0.36 21.92 11.60
CA SER A 109 0.08 20.76 12.39
C SER A 109 0.22 21.02 13.89
N ARG A 110 -0.06 22.24 14.36
CA ARG A 110 0.00 22.63 15.78
C ARG A 110 -1.39 22.72 16.44
N SER A 111 -2.47 22.47 15.70
CA SER A 111 -3.85 22.60 16.18
C SER A 111 -4.52 21.28 16.51
N GLU A 112 -3.77 20.23 16.84
CA GLU A 112 -4.27 18.96 17.43
C GLU A 112 -3.68 18.73 18.82
#